data_AF-A0A024VH00-F1
#
_entry.id   AF-A0A024VH00-F1
#
_cell.length_a   1.000
_cell.length_b   1.000
_cell.length_c   1.000
_cell.angle_alpha   90.00
_cell.angle_beta   90.00
_cell.angle_gamma   90.00
#
_symmetry.space_group_name_H-M   'P 1'
#
loop_
_entity.id
_entity.type
_entity.pdbx_description
1 polymer ?
#
loop_
_entity_poly.entity_id
_entity_poly.type
_entity_poly.pdbx_seq_one_letter_code
_entity_poly.pdbx_strand_id
1 'polypeptide(L)' 'MNRTCVGIWKCKKCKRKVCGGAWSLTTPAAVAAKSTIIRLRKQKEEAQKS' A
#
# COMPACT_ATOMS: atom_id res chain seq x y z
N MET A 1 -8.11 -12.45 -0.79
CA MET A 1 -6.71 -12.30 -1.25
C MET A 1 -5.92 -13.41 -0.57
N ASN A 2 -5.20 -14.25 -1.31
CA ASN A 2 -4.53 -15.42 -0.71
C ASN A 2 -3.02 -15.27 -0.85
N ARG A 3 -2.28 -15.60 0.21
CA ARG A 3 -0.81 -15.57 0.21
C ARG A 3 -0.26 -16.69 -0.67
N THR A 4 0.62 -16.37 -1.62
CA THR A 4 1.30 -17.36 -2.47
C THR A 4 2.67 -17.73 -1.94
N CYS A 5 3.41 -16.75 -1.44
CA CYS A 5 4.65 -16.91 -0.70
C CYS A 5 4.79 -15.74 0.28
N VAL A 6 5.80 -15.76 1.15
CA VAL A 6 6.00 -14.69 2.14
C VAL A 6 6.12 -13.34 1.40
N GLY A 7 5.30 -12.38 1.80
CA GLY A 7 5.28 -11.04 1.20
C GLY A 7 4.56 -10.92 -0.15
N ILE A 8 4.11 -12.00 -0.77
CA ILE A 8 3.39 -11.96 -2.06
C ILE A 8 1.97 -12.51 -1.93
N TRP A 9 1.01 -11.71 -2.38
CA TRP A 9 -0.41 -11.97 -2.26
C TRP A 9 -1.07 -11.96 -3.63
N LYS A 10 -1.90 -12.98 -3.93
CA LYS A 10 -2.60 -13.11 -5.21
C LYS A 10 -4.11 -13.13 -5.00
N CYS A 11 -4.79 -12.36 -5.84
CA CYS A 11 -6.24 -12.31 -5.91
C CYS A 11 -6.74 -13.37 -6.89
N LYS A 12 -7.55 -14.34 -6.44
CA LYS A 12 -8.08 -15.39 -7.34
C LYS A 12 -9.06 -14.84 -8.39
N LYS A 13 -9.92 -13.89 -8.00
CA LYS A 13 -10.94 -13.25 -8.87
C LYS A 13 -10.30 -12.28 -9.86
N CYS A 14 -9.51 -11.34 -9.37
CA CYS A 14 -8.93 -10.25 -10.16
C CYS A 14 -7.54 -10.56 -10.77
N LYS A 15 -6.97 -11.74 -10.51
CA LYS A 15 -5.67 -12.24 -10.98
C LYS A 15 -4.44 -11.37 -10.65
N ARG A 16 -4.61 -10.22 -10.00
CA ARG A 16 -3.51 -9.33 -9.57
C ARG A 16 -2.64 -9.98 -8.49
N LYS A 17 -1.34 -9.73 -8.58
CA LYS A 17 -0.34 -10.00 -7.55
C LYS A 17 0.03 -8.69 -6.86
N VAL A 18 0.15 -8.70 -5.54
CA VAL A 18 0.41 -7.52 -4.71
C VAL A 18 1.46 -7.88 -3.68
N CYS A 19 2.42 -6.98 -3.45
CA CYS A 19 3.36 -7.10 -2.35
C CYS A 19 2.68 -6.67 -1.04
N GLY A 20 2.81 -7.47 0.01
CA GLY A 20 2.18 -7.24 1.30
C GLY A 20 3.08 -7.68 2.46
N GLY A 21 2.51 -7.80 3.65
CA GLY A 21 3.23 -8.33 4.80
C GLY A 21 3.50 -9.84 4.70
N ALA A 22 4.33 -10.35 5.62
CA ALA A 22 4.65 -11.77 5.70
C ALA A 22 3.43 -12.64 5.98
N TRP A 23 2.57 -12.20 6.91
CA TRP A 23 1.41 -12.94 7.42
C TRP A 23 0.08 -12.23 7.18
N SER A 24 0.11 -10.90 7.09
CA SER A 24 -1.05 -10.04 6.82
C SER A 24 -0.85 -9.31 5.50
N LEU A 25 -1.93 -9.10 4.72
CA LEU A 25 -1.87 -8.39 3.44
C LEU A 25 -1.27 -6.99 3.60
N THR A 26 -1.66 -6.27 4.66
CA THR A 26 -1.17 -4.93 4.99
C THR A 26 -0.61 -4.92 6.40
N THR A 27 0.55 -4.28 6.58
CA THR A 27 1.15 -4.06 7.91
C THR A 27 0.82 -2.67 8.43
N PRO A 28 0.69 -2.46 9.76
CA PRO A 28 0.40 -1.15 10.34
C PRO A 28 1.42 -0.07 9.93
N ALA A 29 2.71 -0.42 9.92
CA ALA A 29 3.77 0.48 9.47
C ALA A 29 3.61 0.91 8.00
N ALA A 30 3.25 -0.02 7.11
CA ALA A 30 3.01 0.31 5.70
C ALA A 30 1.79 1.21 5.51
N VAL A 31 0.74 1.03 6.33
CA VAL A 31 -0.44 1.90 6.32
C VAL A 31 -0.08 3.30 6.79
N ALA A 32 0.63 3.43 7.92
CA ALA A 32 1.08 4.72 8.43
C ALA A 32 1.99 5.47 7.42
N ALA A 33 2.94 4.77 6.81
CA ALA A 33 3.80 5.34 5.78
C ALA A 33 3.00 5.83 4.57
N LYS A 34 2.04 5.04 4.07
CA LYS A 34 1.15 5.45 2.98
C LYS A 34 0.36 6.72 3.32
N SER A 35 -0.23 6.78 4.52
CA SER A 35 -0.99 7.95 4.97
C SER A 35 -0.12 9.22 5.03
N THR A 36 1.11 9.09 5.55
CA THR A 36 2.07 10.21 5.58
C THR A 36 2.45 10.67 4.18
N ILE A 37 2.75 9.74 3.26
CA ILE A 37 3.10 10.07 1.87
C ILE A 37 1.94 10.80 1.17
N ILE A 38 0.70 10.33 1.36
CA ILE A 38 -0.49 10.97 0.78
C ILE A 38 -0.62 12.41 1.29
N ARG A 39 -0.49 12.62 2.60
CA ARG A 39 -0.54 13.96 3.21
C ARG A 39 0.55 14.89 2.64
N LEU A 40 1.79 14.40 2.55
CA LEU A 40 2.91 15.20 2.02
C LEU A 40 2.72 15.57 0.55
N ARG A 41 2.17 14.66 -0.26
CA ARG A 41 1.87 14.96 -1.68
C ARG A 41 0.81 16.04 -1.82
N LYS A 42 -0.27 15.95 -1.02
CA LYS A 42 -1.33 16.97 -1.01
C LYS A 42 -0.78 18.36 -0.64
N GLN A 43 0.04 18.44 0.42
CA GLN A 43 0.68 19.70 0.83
C GLN A 43 1.56 20.29 -0.27
N LYS A 44 2.33 19.45 -0.97
CA LYS A 44 3.16 19.88 -2.10
C LYS A 44 2.32 20.43 -3.26
N GLU A 45 1.22 19.76 -3.60
CA GLU A 45 0.30 20.19 -4.67
C GLU A 45 -0.42 21.50 -4.33
N GLU A 46 -0.75 21.73 -3.06
CA GLU A 46 -1.33 22.99 -2.58
C GLU A 46 -0.30 24.13 -2.64
N ALA A 47 0.94 23.89 -2.22
CA ALA A 47 2.01 24.88 -2.26
C ALA A 47 2.41 25.31 -3.69
N GLN A 48 2.25 24.42 -4.68
CA GLN A 48 2.57 24.72 -6.09
C GLN A 48 1.48 25.52 -6.81
N LYS A 49 0.24 25.54 -6.27
CA LYS A 49 -0.88 26.27 -6.86
C LYS A 49 -0.96 27.74 -6.44
N SER A 50 -0.24 28.10 -5.38
CA SER A 50 -0.06 29.47 -4.89
C SER A 50 1.13 30.12 -5.57
#